data_AF-A0A924BKR3-F1
#
_entry.id   AF-A0A924BKR3-F1
#
_cell.length_a   1.000
_cell.length_b   1.000
_cell.length_c   1.000
_cell.angle_alpha   90.00
_cell.angle_beta   90.00
_cell.angle_gamma   90.00
#
_symmetry.space_group_name_H-M   'P 1'
#
loop_
_entity.id
_entity.type
_entity.pdbx_description
1 polymer ?
#
loop_
_entity_poly.entity_id
_entity_poly.type
_entity_poly.pdbx_seq_one_letter_code
_entity_poly.pdbx_strand_id
1 'polypeptide(L)'
;TPDAPWYDPIHGQIEDIAVAAGINYTLPDAAPGPDAAAVADAASMSDTDRTAMIQTMVDGLEARLKTDGGPVEDWSRLITSLAVLKDMPRANAAYAAAQAAFAGKPGDLSALQAAAKKAGLAP
;
A
#
# COMPACT_ATOMS: atom_id res chain seq x y z
N THR A 1 3.50 -8.92 7.85
CA THR A 1 4.06 -9.03 6.49
C THR A 1 3.72 -10.40 5.96
N PRO A 2 3.68 -10.61 4.63
CA PRO A 2 3.47 -11.93 4.03
C PRO A 2 4.36 -13.05 4.56
N ASP A 3 5.51 -12.69 5.13
CA ASP A 3 6.50 -13.63 5.68
C ASP A 3 6.53 -13.65 7.21
N ALA A 4 5.49 -13.12 7.85
CA ALA A 4 5.29 -13.38 9.26
C ALA A 4 4.86 -14.85 9.43
N PRO A 5 5.40 -15.61 10.41
CA PRO A 5 4.96 -16.99 10.66
C PRO A 5 3.48 -17.09 11.06
N TRP A 6 2.85 -15.95 11.36
CA TRP A 6 1.42 -15.78 11.62
C TRP A 6 0.60 -15.36 10.39
N TYR A 7 1.21 -15.19 9.22
CA TYR A 7 0.53 -14.69 8.01
C TYR A 7 -0.29 -15.76 7.29
N ASP A 8 0.33 -16.89 6.91
CA ASP A 8 -0.37 -18.00 6.25
C ASP A 8 -1.53 -18.58 7.08
N PRO A 9 -1.42 -18.77 8.41
CA PRO A 9 -2.53 -19.24 9.23
C PRO A 9 -3.73 -18.29 9.25
N ILE A 10 -3.49 -16.97 9.13
CA ILE A 10 -4.55 -15.96 9.16
C ILE A 10 -5.20 -15.81 7.79
N HIS A 11 -4.42 -15.88 6.72
CA HIS A 11 -4.93 -15.75 5.35
C HIS A 11 -5.85 -16.91 4.95
N GLY A 12 -5.52 -18.15 5.32
CA GLY A 12 -6.42 -19.29 5.10
C GLY A 12 -7.73 -19.19 5.90
N GLN A 13 -7.71 -18.57 7.08
CA GLN A 13 -8.90 -18.45 7.94
C GLN A 13 -9.85 -17.32 7.51
N ILE A 14 -9.37 -16.31 6.78
CA ILE A 14 -10.21 -15.18 6.35
C ILE A 14 -11.28 -15.63 5.36
N GLU A 15 -10.94 -16.51 4.42
CA GLU A 15 -11.91 -17.05 3.45
C GLU A 15 -12.92 -17.98 4.12
N ASP A 16 -12.46 -18.86 5.02
CA ASP A 16 -13.33 -19.76 5.78
C ASP A 16 -14.31 -18.99 6.71
N ILE A 17 -13.85 -17.91 7.35
CA ILE A 17 -14.68 -17.03 8.18
C ILE A 17 -15.68 -16.23 7.33
N ALA A 18 -15.27 -15.78 6.14
CA ALA A 18 -16.16 -15.05 5.22
C ALA A 18 -17.28 -15.96 4.69
N VAL A 19 -16.96 -17.21 4.33
CA VAL A 19 -17.95 -18.23 3.95
C VAL A 19 -18.89 -18.56 5.10
N ALA A 20 -18.36 -18.73 6.32
CA ALA A 20 -19.20 -18.95 7.52
C ALA A 20 -20.10 -17.76 7.86
N ALA A 21 -19.69 -16.55 7.49
CA ALA A 21 -20.48 -15.32 7.64
C ALA A 21 -21.42 -15.02 6.45
N GLY A 22 -21.43 -15.86 5.41
CA GLY A 22 -22.25 -15.66 4.21
C GLY A 22 -21.79 -14.51 3.31
N ILE A 23 -20.54 -14.06 3.47
CA ILE A 23 -19.92 -12.98 2.71
C ILE A 23 -19.06 -13.60 1.62
N ASN A 24 -19.41 -13.36 0.35
CA ASN A 24 -18.62 -13.83 -0.78
C ASN A 24 -17.43 -12.89 -1.03
N TYR A 25 -16.37 -13.06 -0.24
CA TYR A 25 -15.14 -12.29 -0.31
C TYR A 25 -14.04 -13.13 -0.98
N THR A 26 -13.49 -12.64 -2.08
CA THR A 26 -12.30 -13.20 -2.74
C THR A 26 -11.14 -12.24 -2.52
N LEU A 27 -10.00 -12.76 -2.05
CA LEU A 27 -8.76 -11.98 -1.98
C LEU A 27 -8.45 -11.38 -3.37
N PRO A 28 -8.21 -10.06 -3.49
CA PRO A 28 -7.74 -9.47 -4.74
C PRO A 28 -6.43 -10.15 -5.14
N ASP A 29 -6.25 -10.48 -6.43
CA ASP A 29 -4.95 -10.87 -6.99
C ASP A 29 -3.90 -9.91 -6.44
N ALA A 30 -2.90 -10.45 -5.74
CA ALA A 30 -1.92 -9.67 -5.02
C ALA A 30 -1.38 -8.57 -5.93
N ALA A 31 -1.80 -7.33 -5.69
CA ALA A 31 -1.28 -6.15 -6.39
C ALA A 31 0.25 -6.28 -6.37
N PRO A 32 0.95 -6.22 -7.53
CA PRO A 32 2.32 -6.71 -7.69
C PRO A 32 3.17 -6.33 -6.49
N GLY A 33 3.30 -7.28 -5.56
CA GLY A 33 4.29 -7.23 -4.51
C GLY A 33 5.63 -7.55 -5.15
N PRO A 34 6.75 -7.16 -4.54
CA PRO A 34 8.04 -7.69 -4.96
C PRO A 34 7.93 -9.21 -5.07
N ASP A 35 8.38 -9.78 -6.20
CA ASP A 35 8.43 -11.22 -6.43
C ASP A 35 8.91 -11.91 -5.15
N ALA A 36 8.26 -13.00 -4.73
CA ALA A 36 8.56 -13.69 -3.48
C ALA A 36 10.05 -14.06 -3.32
N ALA A 37 10.82 -14.11 -4.42
CA ALA A 37 12.27 -14.27 -4.42
C ALA A 37 13.04 -13.07 -3.84
N ALA A 38 12.56 -11.83 -4.02
CA ALA A 38 13.21 -10.62 -3.53
C ALA A 38 13.05 -10.42 -2.00
N VAL A 39 12.07 -11.09 -1.39
CA VAL A 39 11.83 -10.99 0.06
C VAL A 39 12.75 -11.91 0.86
N ALA A 40 13.13 -13.06 0.29
CA ALA A 40 14.07 -14.00 0.90
C ALA A 40 15.49 -13.41 1.05
N ASP A 41 15.94 -12.61 0.07
CA ASP A 41 17.24 -11.93 0.14
C ASP A 41 17.23 -10.75 1.14
N ALA A 42 16.06 -10.15 1.39
CA ALA A 42 15.93 -9.02 2.29
C ALA A 42 16.28 -9.36 3.75
N ALA A 43 16.23 -10.62 4.19
CA ALA A 43 16.64 -11.00 5.54
C ALA A 43 18.17 -10.90 5.75
N SER A 44 18.95 -10.93 4.68
CA SER A 44 20.42 -10.85 4.70
C SER A 44 20.95 -9.47 4.29
N MET A 45 20.07 -8.54 3.92
CA MET A 45 20.44 -7.19 3.46
C MET A 45 20.73 -6.26 4.63
N SER A 46 21.70 -5.35 4.41
CA SER A 46 21.91 -4.22 5.33
C SER A 46 20.68 -3.30 5.32
N ASP A 47 20.45 -2.57 6.42
CA ASP A 47 19.33 -1.63 6.53
C ASP A 47 19.33 -0.56 5.41
N THR A 48 20.54 -0.21 4.94
CA THR A 48 20.75 0.69 3.81
C THR A 48 20.23 0.10 2.50
N ASP A 49 20.58 -1.15 2.19
CA ASP A 49 20.16 -1.79 0.94
C ASP A 49 18.65 -2.04 0.93
N ARG A 50 18.08 -2.40 2.09
CA ARG A 50 16.62 -2.52 2.25
C ARG A 50 15.91 -1.19 1.98
N THR A 51 16.46 -0.09 2.47
CA THR A 51 15.90 1.26 2.26
C THR A 51 15.93 1.64 0.78
N ALA A 52 17.05 1.41 0.09
CA ALA A 52 17.20 1.69 -1.34
C ALA A 52 16.22 0.86 -2.21
N MET A 53 15.99 -0.40 -1.84
CA MET A 53 15.00 -1.24 -2.51
C MET A 53 13.58 -0.70 -2.31
N ILE A 54 13.22 -0.32 -1.07
CA ILE A 54 11.90 0.27 -0.78
C ILE A 54 11.70 1.58 -1.55
N GLN A 55 12.71 2.44 -1.62
CA GLN A 55 12.64 3.67 -2.41
C GLN A 55 12.35 3.38 -3.88
N THR A 56 13.06 2.45 -4.50
CA THR A 56 12.85 2.08 -5.91
C THR A 56 11.43 1.56 -6.17
N MET A 57 10.90 0.74 -5.26
CA MET A 57 9.53 0.24 -5.36
C MET A 57 8.49 1.36 -5.22
N VAL A 58 8.69 2.29 -4.28
CA VAL A 58 7.80 3.43 -4.07
C VAL A 58 7.84 4.40 -5.26
N ASP A 59 9.01 4.61 -5.85
CA ASP A 59 9.18 5.43 -7.06
C ASP A 59 8.41 4.83 -8.25
N GLY A 60 8.50 3.51 -8.45
CA GLY A 60 7.76 2.81 -9.50
C GLY A 60 6.25 2.89 -9.32
N LEU A 61 5.76 2.69 -8.09
CA LEU A 61 4.35 2.85 -7.75
C LEU A 61 3.87 4.29 -7.98
N GLU A 62 4.63 5.29 -7.54
CA GLU A 62 4.29 6.70 -7.74
C GLU A 62 4.20 7.06 -9.22
N ALA A 63 5.15 6.62 -10.03
CA ALA A 63 5.14 6.86 -11.47
C ALA A 63 3.89 6.24 -12.13
N ARG A 64 3.62 4.95 -11.87
CA ARG A 64 2.45 4.25 -12.41
C ARG A 64 1.14 4.92 -11.99
N LEU A 65 1.00 5.30 -10.72
CA LEU A 65 -0.20 5.97 -10.25
C LEU A 65 -0.40 7.36 -10.86
N LYS A 66 0.68 8.14 -11.06
CA LYS A 66 0.58 9.45 -11.72
C LYS A 66 0.26 9.35 -13.22
N THR A 67 0.72 8.30 -13.89
CA THR A 67 0.54 8.12 -15.34
C THR A 67 -0.74 7.38 -15.67
N ASP A 68 -0.94 6.20 -15.08
CA ASP A 68 -2.03 5.28 -15.42
C ASP A 68 -3.20 5.38 -14.45
N GLY A 69 -3.01 6.07 -13.32
CA GLY A 69 -3.95 6.02 -12.22
C GLY A 69 -3.91 4.69 -11.50
N GLY A 70 -4.93 4.46 -10.66
CA GLY A 70 -5.06 3.25 -9.88
C GLY A 70 -6.20 3.37 -8.87
N PRO A 71 -6.54 2.28 -8.17
CA PRO A 71 -7.56 2.28 -7.13
C PRO A 71 -7.11 3.08 -5.90
N VAL A 72 -8.05 3.51 -5.06
CA VAL A 72 -7.79 4.43 -3.93
C VAL A 72 -6.86 3.80 -2.89
N GLU A 73 -6.86 2.47 -2.80
CA GLU A 73 -6.01 1.66 -1.93
C GLU A 73 -4.53 1.81 -2.30
N ASP A 74 -4.20 1.84 -3.60
CA ASP A 74 -2.82 1.99 -4.08
C ASP A 74 -2.29 3.40 -3.76
N TRP A 75 -3.12 4.43 -3.93
CA TRP A 75 -2.80 5.81 -3.52
C TRP A 75 -2.62 5.93 -2.01
N SER A 76 -3.48 5.29 -1.23
CA SER A 76 -3.39 5.26 0.23
C SER A 76 -2.10 4.57 0.69
N ARG A 77 -1.72 3.47 0.03
CA ARG A 77 -0.45 2.78 0.26
C ARG A 77 0.73 3.68 -0.06
N LEU A 78 0.74 4.35 -1.21
CA LEU A 78 1.80 5.28 -1.58
C LEU A 78 2.01 6.39 -0.53
N ILE A 79 0.93 7.05 -0.10
CA ILE A 79 0.97 8.13 0.90
C ILE A 79 1.61 7.63 2.21
N THR A 80 1.18 6.46 2.70
CA THR A 80 1.71 5.89 3.95
C THR A 80 3.13 5.38 3.82
N SER A 81 3.51 4.78 2.68
CA SER A 81 4.88 4.33 2.41
C SER A 81 5.88 5.49 2.38
N LEU A 82 5.52 6.61 1.73
CA LEU A 82 6.35 7.81 1.70
C LEU A 82 6.53 8.42 3.10
N ALA A 83 5.50 8.39 3.95
CA ALA A 83 5.61 8.83 5.35
C ALA A 83 6.53 7.93 6.20
N VAL A 84 6.53 6.61 5.97
CA VAL A 84 7.46 5.67 6.61
C VAL A 84 8.91 5.98 6.20
N LEU A 85 9.13 6.32 4.93
CA LEU A 85 10.41 6.77 4.40
C LEU A 85 10.78 8.21 4.84
N LYS A 86 9.93 8.87 5.64
CA LYS A 86 10.07 10.28 6.06
C LYS A 86 10.08 11.28 4.91
N ASP A 87 9.61 10.89 3.74
CA ASP A 87 9.45 11.77 2.57
C ASP A 87 8.08 12.46 2.58
N MET A 88 7.92 13.36 3.54
CA MET A 88 6.69 14.14 3.72
C MET A 88 6.33 15.02 2.52
N PRO A 89 7.29 15.65 1.80
CA PRO A 89 6.98 16.39 0.58
C PRO A 89 6.32 15.53 -0.49
N ARG A 90 6.87 14.35 -0.78
CA ARG A 90 6.25 13.42 -1.75
C ARG A 90 4.93 12.88 -1.24
N ALA A 91 4.80 12.57 0.05
CA ALA A 91 3.53 12.11 0.63
C ALA A 91 2.40 13.13 0.44
N ASN A 92 2.69 14.43 0.63
CA ASN A 92 1.73 15.52 0.36
C ASN A 92 1.37 15.61 -1.13
N ALA A 93 2.37 15.52 -2.02
CA ALA A 93 2.14 15.58 -3.46
C ALA A 93 1.28 14.40 -3.94
N ALA A 94 1.54 13.19 -3.42
CA ALA A 94 0.73 12.00 -3.69
C ALA A 94 -0.71 12.17 -3.18
N TYR A 95 -0.90 12.71 -1.98
CA TYR A 95 -2.24 12.98 -1.44
C TYR A 95 -3.02 13.98 -2.30
N ALA A 96 -2.40 15.10 -2.70
CA ALA A 96 -3.04 16.09 -3.56
C ALA A 96 -3.40 15.52 -4.95
N ALA A 97 -2.51 14.73 -5.54
CA ALA A 97 -2.77 14.05 -6.82
C ALA A 97 -3.94 13.05 -6.70
N ALA A 98 -3.98 12.28 -5.61
CA ALA A 98 -5.07 11.35 -5.34
C ALA A 98 -6.40 12.10 -5.13
N GLN A 99 -6.43 13.20 -4.36
CA GLN A 99 -7.64 14.00 -4.18
C GLN A 99 -8.19 14.51 -5.52
N ALA A 100 -7.32 14.95 -6.43
CA ALA A 100 -7.71 15.36 -7.76
C ALA A 100 -8.28 14.19 -8.60
N ALA A 101 -7.63 13.02 -8.56
CA ALA A 101 -8.06 11.83 -9.31
C ALA A 101 -9.41 11.26 -8.82
N PHE A 102 -9.72 11.41 -7.53
CA PHE A 102 -10.95 10.90 -6.90
C PHE A 102 -11.98 11.99 -6.60
N ALA A 103 -11.86 13.16 -7.23
CA ALA A 103 -12.82 14.24 -7.08
C ALA A 103 -14.25 13.74 -7.42
N GLY A 104 -15.20 14.01 -6.52
CA GLY A 104 -16.60 13.56 -6.67
C GLY A 104 -16.88 12.14 -6.18
N LYS A 105 -15.88 11.43 -5.62
CA LYS A 105 -16.05 10.11 -4.99
C LYS A 105 -15.84 10.23 -3.47
N PRO A 106 -16.87 10.62 -2.70
CA PRO A 106 -16.72 10.93 -1.27
C PRO A 106 -16.23 9.75 -0.43
N GLY A 107 -16.58 8.51 -0.79
CA GLY A 107 -16.07 7.31 -0.14
C GLY A 107 -14.55 7.19 -0.27
N ASP A 108 -14.04 7.31 -1.51
CA ASP A 108 -12.62 7.24 -1.81
C ASP A 108 -11.84 8.40 -1.17
N LEU A 109 -12.41 9.61 -1.18
CA LEU A 109 -11.81 10.77 -0.50
C LEU A 109 -11.67 10.55 1.01
N SER A 110 -12.64 9.87 1.64
CA SER A 110 -12.54 9.52 3.07
C SER A 110 -11.40 8.53 3.34
N ALA A 111 -11.21 7.54 2.46
CA ALA A 111 -10.09 6.61 2.55
C ALA A 111 -8.73 7.32 2.43
N LEU A 112 -8.59 8.24 1.45
CA LEU A 112 -7.39 9.06 1.30
C LEU A 112 -7.12 9.94 2.52
N GLN A 113 -8.18 10.53 3.11
CA GLN A 113 -8.05 11.32 4.33
C GLN A 113 -7.55 10.48 5.52
N ALA A 114 -8.02 9.24 5.64
CA ALA A 114 -7.56 8.32 6.67
C ALA A 114 -6.08 7.94 6.45
N ALA A 115 -5.66 7.73 5.21
CA ALA A 115 -4.26 7.48 4.87
C ALA A 115 -3.38 8.69 5.19
N ALA A 116 -3.81 9.90 4.84
CA ALA A 116 -3.12 11.15 5.14
C ALA A 116 -2.93 11.35 6.65
N LYS A 117 -3.99 11.12 7.46
CA LYS A 117 -3.90 11.17 8.93
C LYS A 117 -2.89 10.17 9.49
N LYS A 118 -2.90 8.92 9.00
CA LYS A 118 -1.91 7.89 9.40
C LYS A 118 -0.48 8.28 9.03
N ALA A 119 -0.33 8.96 7.90
CA ALA A 119 0.94 9.52 7.43
C ALA A 119 1.40 10.76 8.21
N GLY A 120 0.57 11.31 9.13
CA GLY A 120 0.88 12.55 9.86
C GLY A 120 0.75 13.80 9.00
N LEU A 121 0.07 13.71 7.86
CA LEU A 121 -0.28 14.86 7.02
C LEU A 121 -1.48 15.58 7.64
N ALA A 122 -1.52 16.91 7.46
CA ALA A 122 -2.72 17.68 7.74
C ALA A 122 -3.74 17.40 6.62
N PRO A 123 -4.88 16.77 6.92
CA PRO A 123 -5.86 16.35 5.91
C PRO A 123 -6.70 17.49 5.35
#